data_AF-A0A838VXG5-F1
#
_entry.id   AF-A0A838VXG5-F1
#
_cell.length_a   1.000
_cell.length_b   1.000
_cell.length_c   1.000
_cell.angle_alpha   90.00
_cell.angle_beta   90.00
_cell.angle_gamma   90.00
#
_symmetry.space_group_name_H-M   'P 1'
#
loop_
_entity.id
_entity.type
_entity.pdbx_description
1 polymer ?
#
loop_
_entity_poly.entity_id
_entity_poly.type
_entity_poly.pdbx_seq_one_letter_code
_entity_poly.pdbx_strand_id
1 'polypeptide(L)'
;GVDHLNFYLRLDLKSGIQQGRDLPVHLNLFWFYPGQTMHNSPIPLQDLPDQSPMNYQMHHHLEINLLNLSLQFREAADNLQWQPRFTRAQVALDNCLEVAVPWADLQVPPDYPLRLVLVLSDQGRFSSYLPENTLIPIEVP
;
A
#
# COMPACT_ATOMS: atom_id res chain seq x y z
N GLY A 1 13.45 0.13 1.48
CA GLY A 1 14.59 -0.78 1.75
C GLY A 1 14.06 -2.19 1.92
N VAL A 2 14.92 -3.21 1.90
CA VAL A 2 14.51 -4.61 2.13
C VAL A 2 15.59 -5.33 2.94
N ASP A 3 15.17 -6.34 3.70
CA ASP A 3 16.02 -7.41 4.23
C ASP A 3 15.31 -8.76 4.04
N HIS A 4 15.86 -9.84 4.61
CA HIS A 4 15.29 -11.19 4.51
C HIS A 4 13.96 -11.39 5.25
N LEU A 5 13.51 -10.41 6.06
CA LEU A 5 12.29 -10.49 6.86
C LEU A 5 11.20 -9.56 6.35
N ASN A 6 11.55 -8.33 5.94
CA ASN A 6 10.59 -7.31 5.56
C ASN A 6 11.04 -6.48 4.34
N PHE A 7 10.06 -5.85 3.69
CA PHE A 7 10.32 -4.58 3.01
C PHE A 7 9.91 -3.41 3.90
N TYR A 8 10.59 -2.29 3.67
CA TYR A 8 10.48 -1.08 4.48
C TYR A 8 10.21 0.13 3.59
N LEU A 9 9.25 0.96 4.00
CA LEU A 9 9.00 2.28 3.43
C LEU A 9 9.28 3.34 4.47
N ARG A 10 9.87 4.44 4.03
CA ARG A 10 10.01 5.67 4.80
C ARG A 10 9.47 6.82 3.97
N LEU A 11 8.54 7.58 4.53
CA LEU A 11 8.00 8.78 3.93
C LEU A 11 8.35 9.96 4.82
N ASP A 12 9.20 10.84 4.31
CA ASP A 12 9.51 12.10 5.00
C ASP A 12 8.33 13.07 4.83
N LEU A 13 7.84 13.56 5.95
CA LEU A 13 6.79 14.59 5.97
C LEU A 13 7.42 15.97 5.80
N LYS A 14 6.75 16.86 5.06
CA LYS A 14 7.17 18.27 5.02
C LYS A 14 7.10 18.86 6.43
N SER A 15 8.09 19.67 6.77
CA SER A 15 8.13 20.36 8.06
C SER A 15 6.86 21.21 8.27
N GLY A 16 6.27 21.11 9.47
CA GLY A 16 5.07 21.87 9.85
C GLY A 16 3.74 21.20 9.54
N ILE A 17 3.73 20.00 8.94
CA ILE A 17 2.52 19.19 8.75
C ILE A 17 1.95 18.72 10.10
N GLN A 18 0.66 18.93 10.33
CA GLN A 18 -0.08 18.40 11.48
C GLN A 18 -0.94 17.19 11.07
N GLN A 19 -0.78 16.07 11.80
CA GLN A 19 -1.67 14.90 11.65
C GLN A 19 -3.15 15.31 11.83
N GLY A 20 -4.01 14.82 10.95
CA GLY A 20 -5.45 15.10 10.99
C GLY A 20 -5.86 16.51 10.57
N ARG A 21 -4.89 17.33 10.13
CA ARG A 21 -5.16 18.65 9.54
C ARG A 21 -4.67 18.74 8.12
N ASP A 22 -3.40 18.40 7.90
CA ASP A 22 -2.73 18.57 6.61
C ASP A 22 -2.49 17.23 5.89
N LEU A 23 -2.62 16.11 6.60
CA LEU A 23 -2.52 14.77 6.04
C LEU A 23 -3.91 14.14 5.85
N PRO A 24 -4.19 13.55 4.68
CA PRO A 24 -5.34 12.65 4.52
C PRO A 24 -5.34 11.56 5.59
N VAL A 25 -6.54 11.13 6.01
CA VAL A 25 -6.68 10.21 7.14
C VAL A 25 -6.05 8.84 6.86
N HIS A 26 -6.05 8.39 5.62
CA HIS A 26 -5.57 7.06 5.25
C HIS A 26 -4.44 7.12 4.22
N LEU A 27 -3.43 6.29 4.46
CA LEU A 27 -2.43 5.90 3.48
C LEU A 27 -2.69 4.45 3.08
N ASN A 28 -2.80 4.19 1.79
CA ASN A 28 -3.05 2.88 1.23
C ASN A 28 -1.84 2.44 0.41
N LEU A 29 -1.27 1.30 0.73
CA LEU A 29 -0.24 0.66 -0.08
C LEU A 29 -0.95 -0.38 -0.93
N PHE A 30 -0.87 -0.25 -2.26
CA PHE A 30 -1.40 -1.24 -3.19
C PHE A 30 -0.27 -1.80 -4.05
N TRP A 31 -0.21 -3.12 -4.19
CA TRP A 31 0.78 -3.74 -5.07
C TRP A 31 0.25 -4.97 -5.80
N PHE A 32 0.91 -5.25 -6.93
CA PHE A 32 0.70 -6.42 -7.76
C PHE A 32 2.04 -7.01 -8.19
N TYR A 33 2.00 -8.19 -8.78
CA TYR A 33 3.18 -8.98 -9.14
C TYR A 33 3.21 -9.18 -10.66
N PRO A 34 3.96 -8.35 -11.42
CA PRO A 34 3.95 -8.41 -12.88
C PRO A 34 4.40 -9.76 -13.42
N GLY A 35 3.69 -10.25 -14.44
CA GLY A 35 3.99 -11.53 -15.09
C GLY A 35 3.50 -12.77 -14.33
N GLN A 36 2.87 -12.60 -13.16
CA GLN A 36 2.39 -13.70 -12.33
C GLN A 36 0.87 -13.85 -12.45
N THR A 37 0.38 -15.08 -12.59
CA THR A 37 -1.05 -15.38 -12.60
C THR A 37 -1.58 -15.46 -11.18
N MET A 38 -2.35 -14.45 -10.77
CA MET A 38 -2.90 -14.33 -9.42
C MET A 38 -4.27 -13.64 -9.48
N HIS A 39 -5.05 -13.72 -8.39
CA HIS A 39 -6.25 -12.89 -8.27
C HIS A 39 -5.83 -11.41 -8.14
N ASN A 40 -6.46 -10.53 -8.91
CA ASN A 40 -6.27 -9.09 -8.77
C ASN A 40 -7.64 -8.41 -8.72
N SER A 41 -7.73 -7.32 -7.94
CA SER A 41 -8.95 -6.56 -7.74
C SER A 41 -8.68 -5.06 -7.95
N PRO A 42 -9.67 -4.28 -8.42
CA PRO A 42 -9.52 -2.83 -8.55
C PRO A 42 -9.31 -2.18 -7.18
N ILE A 43 -8.65 -1.02 -7.16
CA ILE A 43 -8.51 -0.22 -5.94
C ILE A 43 -9.91 0.12 -5.40
N PRO A 44 -10.23 -0.19 -4.13
CA PRO A 44 -11.56 -0.02 -3.56
C PRO A 44 -11.80 1.41 -3.05
N LEU A 45 -11.48 2.43 -3.86
CA LEU A 45 -11.65 3.85 -3.55
C LEU A 45 -12.55 4.54 -4.57
N GLN A 46 -13.29 5.54 -4.14
CA GLN A 46 -14.07 6.41 -5.02
C GLN A 46 -13.19 7.48 -5.67
N ASP A 47 -13.65 8.04 -6.79
CA ASP A 47 -13.00 9.15 -7.52
C ASP A 47 -11.56 8.83 -8.00
N LEU A 48 -11.27 7.56 -8.22
CA LEU A 48 -10.02 7.16 -8.87
C LEU A 48 -9.97 7.70 -10.30
N PRO A 49 -8.85 8.29 -10.72
CA PRO A 49 -8.69 8.70 -12.11
C PRO A 49 -8.54 7.44 -12.98
N ASP A 50 -9.18 7.44 -14.15
CA ASP A 50 -9.00 6.38 -15.16
C ASP A 50 -7.69 6.60 -15.94
N GLN A 51 -6.58 6.48 -15.23
CA GLN A 51 -5.24 6.56 -15.80
C GLN A 51 -4.28 5.71 -14.97
N SER A 52 -3.18 5.30 -15.59
CA SER A 52 -2.16 4.52 -14.90
C SER A 52 -1.45 5.34 -13.82
N PRO A 53 -1.08 4.71 -12.68
CA PRO A 53 -1.35 3.33 -12.29
C PRO A 53 -2.69 3.12 -11.54
N MET A 54 -3.55 4.14 -11.46
CA MET A 54 -4.79 4.12 -10.66
C MET A 54 -5.89 3.22 -11.24
N ASN A 55 -5.86 2.95 -12.54
CA ASN A 55 -6.78 2.02 -13.20
C ASN A 55 -6.26 0.57 -13.28
N TYR A 56 -5.19 0.24 -12.56
CA TYR A 56 -4.68 -1.13 -12.50
C TYR A 56 -5.47 -2.00 -11.51
N GLN A 57 -5.36 -3.32 -11.69
CA GLN A 57 -5.80 -4.29 -10.70
C GLN A 57 -4.63 -4.67 -9.79
N MET A 58 -4.92 -4.80 -8.50
CA MET A 58 -3.95 -4.95 -7.42
C MET A 58 -4.18 -6.29 -6.71
N HIS A 59 -3.11 -6.90 -6.19
CA HIS A 59 -3.22 -8.15 -5.45
C HIS A 59 -3.31 -7.92 -3.94
N HIS A 60 -2.50 -7.02 -3.40
CA HIS A 60 -2.43 -6.75 -1.98
C HIS A 60 -2.74 -5.28 -1.67
N HIS A 61 -3.36 -5.07 -0.51
CA HIS A 61 -3.73 -3.76 0.03
C HIS A 61 -3.40 -3.71 1.51
N LEU A 62 -2.50 -2.80 1.91
CA LEU A 62 -2.31 -2.42 3.30
C LEU A 62 -2.82 -1.00 3.51
N GLU A 63 -3.91 -0.87 4.25
CA GLU A 63 -4.46 0.41 4.69
C GLU A 63 -3.87 0.79 6.05
N ILE A 64 -3.47 2.06 6.17
CA ILE A 64 -2.91 2.65 7.38
C ILE A 64 -3.74 3.88 7.72
N ASN A 65 -4.35 3.89 8.89
CA ASN A 65 -4.97 5.10 9.43
C ASN A 65 -3.88 5.96 10.08
N LEU A 66 -3.62 7.14 9.54
CA LEU A 66 -2.52 8.01 9.98
C LEU A 66 -2.79 8.73 11.32
N LEU A 67 -4.02 8.69 11.84
CA LEU A 67 -4.37 9.33 13.12
C LEU A 67 -4.11 8.42 14.32
N ASN A 68 -4.37 7.13 14.18
CA ASN A 68 -4.26 6.15 15.26
C ASN A 68 -3.30 5.00 14.94
N LEU A 69 -2.70 5.00 13.76
CA LEU A 69 -1.74 4.01 13.26
C LEU A 69 -2.31 2.59 13.17
N SER A 70 -3.63 2.43 13.08
CA SER A 70 -4.25 1.13 12.86
C SER A 70 -4.01 0.63 11.43
N LEU A 71 -3.84 -0.69 11.29
CA LEU A 71 -3.57 -1.35 10.02
C LEU A 71 -4.72 -2.28 9.62
N GLN A 72 -5.04 -2.30 8.33
CA GLN A 72 -5.86 -3.35 7.72
C GLN A 72 -5.15 -3.92 6.51
N PHE A 73 -4.95 -5.24 6.49
CA PHE A 73 -4.33 -5.93 5.38
C PHE A 73 -5.36 -6.78 4.64
N ARG A 74 -5.34 -6.71 3.32
CA ARG A 74 -6.27 -7.42 2.44
C ARG A 74 -5.55 -7.98 1.22
N GLU A 75 -6.10 -9.06 0.73
CA GLU A 75 -5.66 -9.74 -0.49
C GLU A 75 -6.85 -9.79 -1.46
N ALA A 76 -6.56 -9.67 -2.76
CA ALA A 76 -7.53 -9.85 -3.82
C ALA A 76 -7.92 -11.33 -3.93
N ALA A 77 -9.20 -11.59 -4.13
CA ALA A 77 -9.78 -12.92 -4.27
C ALA A 77 -10.68 -12.99 -5.50
N ASP A 78 -11.37 -14.13 -5.66
CA ASP A 78 -12.35 -14.33 -6.71
C ASP A 78 -13.40 -13.21 -6.80
N ASN A 79 -13.90 -12.99 -8.01
CA ASN A 79 -14.96 -12.01 -8.30
C ASN A 79 -14.61 -10.56 -7.96
N LEU A 80 -13.32 -10.19 -8.11
CA LEU A 80 -12.81 -8.83 -7.87
C LEU A 80 -13.07 -8.34 -6.43
N GLN A 81 -13.06 -9.28 -5.48
CA GLN A 81 -13.30 -8.99 -4.06
C GLN A 81 -11.99 -8.85 -3.29
N TRP A 82 -12.04 -8.06 -2.22
CA TRP A 82 -10.97 -7.95 -1.24
C TRP A 82 -11.30 -8.76 0.00
N GLN A 83 -10.38 -9.61 0.45
CA GLN A 83 -10.53 -10.43 1.66
C GLN A 83 -9.55 -9.99 2.74
N PRO A 84 -9.99 -9.88 4.01
CA PRO A 84 -9.09 -9.52 5.10
C PRO A 84 -8.07 -10.63 5.36
N ARG A 85 -6.84 -10.23 5.67
CA ARG A 85 -5.74 -11.09 6.08
C ARG A 85 -5.12 -10.59 7.37
N PHE A 86 -4.56 -11.52 8.13
CA PHE A 86 -3.75 -11.16 9.28
C PHE A 86 -2.44 -10.54 8.81
N THR A 87 -1.95 -9.53 9.53
CA THR A 87 -0.64 -8.94 9.26
C THR A 87 0.10 -8.68 10.56
N ARG A 88 1.43 -8.81 10.47
CA ARG A 88 2.40 -8.39 11.48
C ARG A 88 3.14 -7.12 11.03
N ALA A 89 2.63 -6.44 9.99
CA ALA A 89 3.15 -5.17 9.57
C ALA A 89 3.17 -4.17 10.73
N GLN A 90 4.17 -3.32 10.72
CA GLN A 90 4.38 -2.31 11.75
C GLN A 90 4.40 -0.94 11.10
N VAL A 91 3.85 0.02 11.81
CA VAL A 91 3.88 1.42 11.42
C VAL A 91 4.31 2.27 12.62
N ALA A 92 5.18 3.23 12.35
CA ALA A 92 5.60 4.23 13.32
C ALA A 92 5.54 5.62 12.67
N LEU A 93 5.17 6.61 13.45
CA LEU A 93 5.07 7.99 12.98
C LEU A 93 5.63 8.94 14.04
N ASP A 94 6.76 9.55 13.70
CA ASP A 94 7.43 10.60 14.48
C ASP A 94 7.84 11.74 13.52
N ASN A 95 9.13 11.89 13.23
CA ASN A 95 9.62 12.86 12.24
C ASN A 95 9.35 12.42 10.78
N CYS A 96 9.07 11.13 10.58
CA CYS A 96 8.70 10.54 9.30
C CYS A 96 7.75 9.36 9.55
N LEU A 97 7.05 8.91 8.50
CA LEU A 97 6.26 7.70 8.54
C LEU A 97 7.13 6.52 8.12
N GLU A 98 7.21 5.50 8.97
CA GLU A 98 7.95 4.28 8.71
C GLU A 98 6.99 3.09 8.70
N VAL A 99 7.11 2.23 7.69
CA VAL A 99 6.29 1.03 7.53
C VAL A 99 7.21 -0.15 7.28
N ALA A 100 7.01 -1.23 8.04
CA ALA A 100 7.67 -2.52 7.83
C ALA A 100 6.60 -3.56 7.47
N VAL A 101 6.76 -4.23 6.34
CA VAL A 101 5.84 -5.28 5.88
C VAL A 101 6.60 -6.60 5.78
N PRO A 102 6.23 -7.61 6.59
CA PRO A 102 6.87 -8.91 6.56
C PRO A 102 6.61 -9.66 5.26
N TRP A 103 7.65 -10.22 4.66
CA TRP A 103 7.52 -11.08 3.48
C TRP A 103 6.62 -12.28 3.75
N ALA A 104 6.71 -12.83 4.95
CA ALA A 104 5.90 -13.96 5.38
C ALA A 104 4.40 -13.65 5.48
N ASP A 105 3.98 -12.37 5.47
CA ASP A 105 2.57 -12.01 5.40
C ASP A 105 2.03 -12.11 3.96
N LEU A 106 2.90 -11.99 2.95
CA LEU A 106 2.51 -11.97 1.54
C LEU A 106 2.19 -13.35 0.97
N GLN A 107 2.74 -14.42 1.58
CA GLN A 107 2.56 -15.80 1.14
C GLN A 107 2.87 -16.05 -0.35
N VAL A 108 3.79 -15.25 -0.92
CA VAL A 108 4.27 -15.39 -2.29
C VAL A 108 5.64 -16.09 -2.35
N PRO A 109 5.98 -16.74 -3.47
CA PRO A 109 7.32 -17.28 -3.67
C PRO A 109 8.41 -16.19 -3.67
N PRO A 110 9.67 -16.55 -3.36
CA PRO A 110 10.85 -15.70 -3.61
C PRO A 110 10.99 -15.29 -5.09
N ASP A 111 11.81 -14.28 -5.35
CA ASP A 111 12.14 -13.75 -6.68
C ASP A 111 10.94 -13.17 -7.46
N TYR A 112 9.78 -13.05 -6.82
CA TYR A 112 8.62 -12.41 -7.42
C TYR A 112 8.84 -10.89 -7.42
N PRO A 113 8.83 -10.22 -8.59
CA PRO A 113 8.81 -8.77 -8.62
C PRO A 113 7.47 -8.29 -8.07
N LEU A 114 7.49 -7.26 -7.23
CA LEU A 114 6.29 -6.49 -6.90
C LEU A 114 6.39 -5.05 -7.39
N ARG A 115 5.23 -4.46 -7.68
CA ARG A 115 5.08 -3.07 -8.12
C ARG A 115 4.09 -2.39 -7.21
N LEU A 116 4.59 -1.44 -6.44
CA LEU A 116 3.88 -0.78 -5.37
C LEU A 116 3.50 0.66 -5.74
N VAL A 117 2.29 1.08 -5.37
CA VAL A 117 1.86 2.48 -5.34
C VAL A 117 1.29 2.81 -3.97
N LEU A 118 1.53 4.04 -3.53
CA LEU A 118 0.98 4.60 -2.32
C LEU A 118 -0.14 5.55 -2.69
N VAL A 119 -1.31 5.41 -2.08
CA VAL A 119 -2.50 6.21 -2.38
C VAL A 119 -3.00 6.84 -1.09
N LEU A 120 -3.03 8.17 -1.07
CA LEU A 120 -3.65 8.93 0.00
C LEU A 120 -5.16 9.00 -0.24
N SER A 121 -5.94 8.75 0.80
CA SER A 121 -7.39 8.81 0.74
C SER A 121 -7.99 9.43 2.00
N ASP A 122 -9.19 10.00 1.83
CA ASP A 122 -10.01 10.48 2.92
C ASP A 122 -11.46 10.01 2.71
N GLN A 123 -12.07 9.48 3.78
CA GLN A 123 -13.43 8.92 3.76
C GLN A 123 -13.71 7.96 2.58
N GLY A 124 -12.74 7.12 2.21
CA GLY A 124 -12.86 6.16 1.10
C GLY A 124 -12.78 6.79 -0.30
N ARG A 125 -12.39 8.06 -0.40
CA ARG A 125 -12.22 8.79 -1.67
C ARG A 125 -10.73 9.03 -1.94
N PHE A 126 -10.33 8.83 -3.18
CA PHE A 126 -8.98 9.13 -3.65
C PHE A 126 -8.65 10.62 -3.46
N SER A 127 -7.43 10.91 -3.00
CA SER A 127 -6.90 12.28 -2.89
C SER A 127 -5.70 12.49 -3.80
N SER A 128 -4.68 11.64 -3.67
CA SER A 128 -3.46 11.69 -4.47
C SER A 128 -2.72 10.35 -4.37
N TYR A 129 -1.67 10.16 -5.17
CA TYR A 129 -0.83 8.98 -5.09
C TYR A 129 0.65 9.33 -5.25
N LEU A 130 1.50 8.44 -4.75
CA LEU A 130 2.94 8.56 -4.75
C LEU A 130 3.57 7.19 -5.11
N PRO A 131 4.70 7.19 -5.84
CA PRO A 131 5.25 8.32 -6.58
C PRO A 131 4.37 8.71 -7.78
N GLU A 132 4.43 9.98 -8.21
CA GLU A 132 3.64 10.45 -9.35
C GLU A 132 4.00 9.70 -10.64
N ASN A 133 2.98 9.24 -11.37
CA ASN A 133 3.08 8.55 -12.67
C ASN A 133 4.03 7.34 -12.73
N THR A 134 4.34 6.71 -11.60
CA THR A 134 5.23 5.53 -11.57
C THR A 134 4.91 4.57 -10.42
N LEU A 135 5.58 3.42 -10.42
CA LEU A 135 5.46 2.36 -9.43
C LEU A 135 6.82 2.13 -8.78
N ILE A 136 6.83 1.82 -7.49
CA ILE A 136 8.04 1.44 -6.76
C ILE A 136 8.30 -0.05 -7.04
N PRO A 137 9.40 -0.42 -7.72
CA PRO A 137 9.78 -1.81 -7.86
C PRO A 137 10.42 -2.31 -6.57
N ILE A 138 10.00 -3.47 -6.11
CA ILE A 138 10.64 -4.19 -5.00
C ILE A 138 10.71 -5.66 -5.40
N GLU A 139 11.85 -6.30 -5.16
CA GLU A 139 12.05 -7.73 -5.43
C GLU A 139 11.92 -8.50 -4.10
N VAL A 140 11.16 -9.60 -4.11
CA VAL A 140 11.04 -10.49 -2.94
C VAL A 140 12.36 -11.27 -2.81
N PRO A 141 13.04 -11.23 -1.64
CA PRO A 141 14.34 -11.84 -1.43
C PRO A 141 14.30 -13.37 -1.29
#